data_AF-A0A7L1D626-F1
#
_entry.id   AF-A0A7L1D626-F1
#
_cell.length_a   1.000
_cell.length_b   1.000
_cell.length_c   1.000
_cell.angle_alpha   90.00
_cell.angle_beta   90.00
_cell.angle_gamma   90.00
#
_symmetry.space_group_name_H-M   'P 1'
#
loop_
_entity.id
_entity.type
_entity.pdbx_description
1 polymer ?
#
loop_
_entity_poly.entity_id
_entity_poly.type
_entity_poly.pdbx_seq_one_letter_code
_entity_poly.pdbx_strand_id
1 'polypeptide(L)' 'IWDTAGQERFRSVTHAYYRDAQALLLLYDITSKMSFDNIRAWLTEIHEYAQKDVVIMLLGNKV' A
#
# COMPACT_ATOMS: atom_id res chain seq x y z
N ILE A 1 9.26 -9.47 -6.48
CA ILE A 1 8.14 -8.52 -6.69
C ILE A 1 6.90 -9.25 -6.22
N TRP A 2 6.23 -8.76 -5.18
CA TRP A 2 5.00 -9.34 -4.65
C TRP A 2 3.84 -8.45 -5.10
N ASP A 3 2.84 -9.05 -5.76
CA ASP A 3 1.62 -8.38 -6.20
C ASP A 3 0.50 -8.73 -5.21
N THR A 4 -0.09 -7.72 -4.56
CA THR A 4 -1.24 -7.86 -3.65
C THR A 4 -2.50 -7.24 -4.25
N ALA A 5 -2.51 -6.97 -5.56
CA ALA A 5 -3.59 -6.24 -6.20
C ALA A 5 -4.86 -7.11 -6.29
N GLY A 6 -5.87 -6.80 -5.47
CA GLY A 6 -7.26 -7.20 -5.73
C GLY A 6 -7.87 -8.28 -4.84
N GLN A 7 -7.27 -8.66 -3.72
CA GLN A 7 -7.91 -9.58 -2.78
C GLN A 7 -7.91 -8.99 -1.37
N GLU A 8 -9.09 -8.59 -0.91
CA GLU A 8 -9.37 -8.11 0.46
C GLU A 8 -8.94 -9.12 1.55
N ARG A 9 -8.66 -10.36 1.14
CA ARG A 9 -8.13 -11.46 1.97
C ARG A 9 -6.66 -11.33 2.37
N PHE A 10 -5.90 -10.36 1.85
CA PHE A 10 -4.47 -10.21 2.17
C PHE A 10 -4.16 -9.24 3.32
N ARG A 11 -5.14 -8.59 3.96
CA ARG A 11 -4.86 -7.65 5.08
C ARG A 11 -3.97 -8.26 6.16
N SER A 12 -4.18 -9.53 6.52
CA SER A 12 -3.39 -10.23 7.55
C SER A 12 -2.00 -10.66 7.08
N VAL A 13 -1.77 -10.71 5.76
CA VAL A 13 -0.48 -11.09 5.18
C VAL A 13 0.45 -9.88 5.15
N THR A 14 -0.08 -8.65 5.07
CA THR A 14 0.66 -7.39 4.83
C THR A 14 1.65 -6.97 5.92
N HIS A 15 1.39 -7.25 7.20
CA HIS A 15 2.23 -6.75 8.31
C HIS A 15 3.66 -7.31 8.27
N ALA A 16 3.83 -8.57 7.88
CA ALA A 16 5.15 -9.17 7.74
C ALA A 16 5.98 -8.53 6.61
N TYR A 17 5.31 -8.00 5.57
CA TYR A 17 6.00 -7.42 4.42
C TYR A 17 6.40 -5.96 4.65
N TYR A 18 5.74 -5.24 5.56
CA TYR A 18 6.12 -3.86 5.89
C TYR A 18 7.48 -3.78 6.61
N ARG A 19 7.78 -4.76 7.47
CA ARG A 19 8.97 -4.72 8.34
C ARG A 19 10.30 -4.81 7.58
N ASP A 20 10.34 -5.58 6.49
CA ASP A 20 11.57 -5.83 5.73
C ASP A 20 11.55 -5.17 4.33
N ALA A 21 10.51 -4.39 4.02
CA ALA A 21 10.45 -3.66 2.76
C ALA A 21 11.37 -2.44 2.78
N GLN A 22 12.20 -2.31 1.74
CA GLN A 22 12.96 -1.09 1.45
C GLN A 22 12.11 -0.04 0.72
N ALA A 23 11.11 -0.49 -0.03
CA ALA A 23 10.17 0.36 -0.75
C ALA A 23 8.77 -0.26 -0.80
N LEU A 24 7.77 0.59 -0.74
CA LEU A 24 6.35 0.25 -0.79
C LEU A 24 5.68 1.05 -1.91
N LEU A 25 4.91 0.36 -2.75
CA LEU A 25 4.14 0.96 -3.83
C LEU A 25 2.66 0.91 -3.46
N LEU A 26 2.03 2.08 -3.42
CA LEU A 26 0.61 2.23 -3.18
C LEU A 26 -0.06 2.59 -4.50
N LEU A 27 -1.02 1.78 -4.94
CA LEU A 27 -1.72 1.98 -6.21
C LEU A 27 -3.18 2.35 -5.94
N TYR A 28 -3.66 3.42 -6.56
CA TYR A 28 -5.08 3.76 -6.59
C TYR A 28 -5.56 3.93 -8.03
N ASP A 29 -6.86 3.84 -8.25
CA ASP A 29 -7.49 4.04 -9.54
C ASP A 29 -7.84 5.53 -9.72
N ILE A 30 -7.30 6.17 -10.76
CA ILE A 30 -7.51 7.61 -11.00
C ILE A 30 -8.98 7.96 -11.28
N THR A 31 -9.78 6.98 -11.71
CA THR A 31 -11.20 7.14 -11.98
C THR A 31 -12.08 6.98 -10.72
N SER A 32 -11.50 6.51 -9.61
CA SER A 32 -12.23 6.21 -8.37
C SER A 32 -11.65 6.95 -7.17
N LYS A 33 -12.32 8.02 -6.74
CA LYS A 33 -11.98 8.77 -5.51
C LYS A 33 -11.95 7.87 -4.28
N MET A 34 -12.88 6.91 -4.19
CA MET A 34 -12.94 5.95 -3.08
C MET A 34 -11.65 5.12 -2.98
N SER A 35 -11.05 4.75 -4.12
CA SER A 35 -9.77 4.02 -4.11
C SER A 35 -8.63 4.86 -3.53
N PHE A 36 -8.62 6.16 -3.82
CA PHE A 36 -7.66 7.11 -3.24
C PHE A 36 -7.87 7.31 -1.74
N ASP A 37 -9.12 7.44 -1.29
CA ASP A 37 -9.42 7.60 0.14
C ASP A 37 -8.99 6.37 0.95
N ASN A 38 -9.13 5.16 0.37
CA ASN A 38 -8.65 3.92 1.00
C ASN A 38 -7.13 3.91 1.23
N ILE A 39 -6.32 4.56 0.37
CA ILE A 39 -4.86 4.66 0.54
C ILE A 39 -4.47 5.27 1.90
N ARG A 40 -5.29 6.17 2.46
CA ARG A 40 -5.00 6.81 3.75
C ARG A 40 -4.95 5.80 4.90
N ALA A 41 -5.81 4.80 4.87
CA ALA A 41 -5.80 3.72 5.86
C ALA A 41 -4.50 2.90 5.74
N TRP A 42 -4.12 2.53 4.51
CA TRP A 42 -2.87 1.80 4.25
C TRP A 42 -1.62 2.60 4.63
N LEU A 43 -1.59 3.91 4.39
CA LEU A 43 -0.49 4.79 4.81
C LEU A 43 -0.33 4.81 6.33
N THR A 44 -1.44 4.78 7.07
CA THR A 44 -1.41 4.78 8.54
C THR A 44 -0.80 3.48 9.04
N GLU A 45 -1.22 2.33 8.49
CA GLU A 45 -0.65 1.03 8.82
C GLU A 45 0.84 0.94 8.49
N ILE A 46 1.26 1.43 7.31
CA ILE A 46 2.68 1.46 6.92
C ILE A 46 3.50 2.28 7.92
N HIS A 47 2.98 3.43 8.36
CA HIS A 47 3.68 4.28 9.32
C HIS A 47 3.80 3.62 10.71
N GLU A 48 2.86 2.74 11.05
CA GLU A 48 2.85 2.02 12.32
C GLU A 48 3.80 0.80 12.32
N TYR A 49 3.90 0.09 11.18
CA TYR A 49 4.56 -1.22 11.13
C TYR A 49 5.85 -1.28 10.28
N ALA A 50 6.10 -0.31 9.40
CA ALA A 50 7.28 -0.31 8.52
C ALA A 50 8.50 0.39 9.17
N GLN A 51 9.67 0.18 8.56
CA GLN A 51 10.89 0.89 8.97
C GLN A 51 10.80 2.38 8.62
N LYS A 52 11.45 3.24 9.41
CA LYS A 52 11.44 4.70 9.21
C LYS A 52 11.99 5.15 7.86
N ASP A 53 12.90 4.36 7.29
CA ASP A 53 13.60 4.69 6.04
C ASP A 53 12.93 4.05 4.81
N VAL A 54 11.74 3.46 4.96
CA VAL A 54 11.03 2.86 3.83
C VAL A 54 10.60 3.93 2.84
N VAL A 55 10.90 3.72 1.56
CA VAL A 55 10.46 4.62 0.49
C VAL A 55 9.03 4.28 0.12
N ILE A 56 8.11 5.26 0.19
CA ILE A 56 6.71 5.07 -0.19
C ILE A 56 6.44 5.82 -1.49
N MET A 57 5.94 5.14 -2.51
CA MET A 57 5.50 5.76 -3.77
C MET A 57 4.01 5.54 -3.99
N LEU A 58 3.29 6.61 -4.33
CA LEU A 58 1.89 6.56 -4.72
C LEU A 58 1.76 6.61 -6.24
N LEU A 59 1.06 5.63 -6.81
CA LEU A 59 0.88 5.45 -8.24
C LEU A 59 -0.61 5.47 -8.58
N GLY A 60 -0.99 6.35 -9.51
CA GLY A 60 -2.31 6.37 -10.12
C GLY A 60 -2.35 5.38 -11.29
N ASN A 61 -3.22 4.38 -11.19
CA ASN A 61 -3.46 3.38 -12.22
C ASN A 61 -4.69 3.77 -13.08
N LYS A 62 -4.77 3.21 -14.31
CA LYS A 62 -5.79 3.45 -15.33
C LYS A 62 -5.77 4.81 -16.05
N VAL A 63 -4.63 5.15 -16.66
CA VAL A 63 -4.54 6.22 -17.68
C VAL A 63 -5.33 5.84 -18.93
#